data_AF-A0A6B3E1X2-F1
#
_entry.id   AF-A0A6B3E1X2-F1
#
_cell.length_a   1.000
_cell.length_b   1.000
_cell.length_c   1.000
_cell.angle_alpha   90.00
_cell.angle_beta   90.00
_cell.angle_gamma   90.00
#
_symmetry.space_group_name_H-M   'P 1'
#
loop_
_entity.id
_entity.type
_entity.pdbx_description
1 polymer ?
#
loop_
_entity_poly.entity_id
_entity_poly.type
_entity_poly.pdbx_seq_one_letter_code
_entity_poly.pdbx_strand_id
1 'polypeptide(L)' 'VVANLDPHHTQEATVSLDLPHLGLERHASLSVLDELTGETYQWGSTNYVRLEPGRTPAHVLHVQRSSTSPQIGGPPAP' A
#
# COMPACT_ATOMS: atom_id res chain seq x y z
N VAL A 1 -1.33 -8.35 -1.77
CA VAL A 1 -0.27 -9.25 -1.24
C VAL A 1 0.80 -9.38 -2.30
N VAL A 2 2.07 -9.31 -1.91
CA VAL A 2 3.22 -9.61 -2.77
C VAL A 2 4.07 -10.65 -2.04
N ALA A 3 4.49 -11.72 -2.72
CA ALA A 3 5.23 -12.80 -2.11
C ALA A 3 6.41 -13.20 -2.99
N ASN A 4 7.54 -13.50 -2.35
CA ASN A 4 8.67 -14.15 -2.99
C ASN A 4 8.42 -15.67 -2.95
N LEU A 5 8.44 -16.30 -4.12
CA LEU A 5 8.25 -17.75 -4.27
C LEU A 5 9.56 -18.54 -4.23
N ASP A 6 10.71 -17.86 -4.23
CA ASP A 6 12.01 -18.47 -3.98
C ASP A 6 12.24 -18.55 -2.46
N PRO A 7 12.28 -19.75 -1.86
CA PRO A 7 12.44 -19.91 -0.42
C PRO A 7 13.88 -19.72 0.06
N HIS A 8 14.85 -19.55 -0.84
CA HIS A 8 16.28 -19.54 -0.53
C HIS A 8 16.95 -18.21 -0.83
N HIS A 9 16.50 -17.48 -1.85
CA HIS A 9 17.15 -16.26 -2.29
C HIS A 9 16.25 -15.04 -2.15
N THR A 10 16.88 -13.91 -1.79
CA THR A 10 16.24 -12.60 -1.88
C THR A 10 15.86 -12.29 -3.32
N GLN A 11 14.64 -11.80 -3.52
CA GLN A 11 14.18 -11.32 -4.81
C GLN A 11 13.80 -9.85 -4.71
N GLU A 12 14.16 -9.09 -5.74
CA GLU A 12 13.76 -7.71 -5.90
C GLU A 12 13.02 -7.52 -7.22
N ALA A 13 11.99 -6.67 -7.20
CA ALA A 13 11.14 -6.45 -8.35
C ALA A 13 10.48 -5.07 -8.28
N THR A 14 9.99 -4.64 -9.44
CA THR A 14 9.10 -3.49 -9.55
C THR A 14 7.68 -3.99 -9.76
N VAL A 15 6.79 -3.72 -8.81
CA VAL A 15 5.38 -4.09 -8.85
C VAL A 15 4.59 -2.97 -9.53
N SER A 16 3.96 -3.30 -10.66
CA SER A 16 3.02 -2.41 -11.33
C SER A 16 1.60 -2.62 -10.81
N LEU A 17 0.99 -1.57 -10.26
CA LEU A 17 -0.40 -1.56 -9.82
C LEU A 17 -1.30 -0.89 -10.86
N ASP A 18 -2.41 -1.56 -11.16
CA ASP A 18 -3.48 -0.97 -11.95
C ASP A 18 -4.40 -0.15 -11.05
N LEU A 19 -4.01 1.11 -10.82
CA LEU A 19 -4.76 2.05 -9.99
C LEU A 19 -6.20 2.29 -10.51
N PRO A 20 -6.46 2.44 -11.83
CA PRO A 20 -7.82 2.53 -12.35
C PRO A 20 -8.72 1.34 -11.99
N HIS A 21 -8.21 0.11 -12.05
CA HIS A 21 -8.98 -1.06 -11.61
C HIS A 21 -9.29 -1.07 -10.11
N LEU A 22 -8.53 -0.32 -9.31
CA LEU A 22 -8.79 -0.08 -7.89
C LEU A 22 -9.71 1.12 -7.63
N GLY A 23 -10.24 1.77 -8.68
CA GLY A 23 -11.09 2.95 -8.58
C GLY A 23 -10.33 4.24 -8.26
N LEU A 24 -9.04 4.29 -8.58
CA LEU A 24 -8.15 5.41 -8.28
C LEU A 24 -7.62 6.06 -9.56
N GLU A 25 -7.21 7.32 -9.44
CA GLU A 25 -6.51 8.03 -10.51
C GLU A 25 -5.18 7.35 -10.86
N ARG A 26 -4.79 7.38 -12.14
CA ARG A 26 -3.54 6.73 -12.62
C ARG A 26 -2.26 7.21 -11.94
N HIS A 27 -2.30 8.41 -11.37
CA HIS A 27 -1.18 9.04 -10.66
C HIS A 27 -1.45 9.18 -9.16
N ALA A 28 -2.47 8.49 -8.63
CA ALA A 28 -2.76 8.50 -7.20
C ALA A 28 -1.64 7.80 -6.41
N SER A 29 -1.50 8.21 -5.15
CA SER A 29 -0.70 7.50 -4.15
C SER A 29 -1.60 6.91 -3.07
N LEU A 30 -1.23 5.73 -2.60
CA LEU A 30 -1.92 4.96 -1.57
C LEU A 30 -1.05 4.85 -0.33
N SER A 31 -1.61 5.16 0.84
CA SER A 31 -1.01 4.73 2.10
C SER A 31 -1.32 3.25 2.31
N VAL A 32 -0.30 2.41 2.39
CA VAL A 32 -0.46 0.97 2.64
C VAL A 32 0.29 0.58 3.89
N LEU A 33 -0.35 -0.19 4.77
CA LEU A 33 0.25 -0.80 5.94
C LEU A 33 0.63 -2.24 5.60
N ASP A 34 1.87 -2.65 5.83
CA ASP A 34 2.23 -4.06 5.82
C ASP A 34 1.90 -4.69 7.17
N GLU A 35 0.88 -5.54 7.20
CA GLU A 35 0.40 -6.20 8.42
C GLU A 35 1.44 -7.16 9.02
N LEU A 36 2.44 -7.61 8.24
CA LEU A 36 3.49 -8.51 8.75
C LEU A 36 4.57 -7.77 9.54
N THR A 37 4.87 -6.52 9.16
CA THR A 37 5.97 -5.74 9.75
C THR A 37 5.47 -4.53 10.55
N GLY A 38 4.24 -4.09 10.33
CA GLY A 38 3.68 -2.84 10.84
C GLY A 38 4.18 -1.59 10.10
N GLU A 39 5.01 -1.73 9.06
CA GLU A 39 5.55 -0.60 8.30
C GLU A 39 4.50 0.00 7.37
N THR A 40 4.49 1.33 7.24
CA THR A 40 3.60 2.04 6.32
C THR A 40 4.40 2.58 5.15
N TYR A 41 3.89 2.37 3.94
CA TYR A 41 4.51 2.83 2.69
C TYR A 41 3.54 3.69 1.89
N GLN A 42 4.10 4.57 1.04
CA GLN A 42 3.35 5.27 0.00
C GLN A 42 3.56 4.56 -1.33
N TRP A 43 2.49 3.97 -1.87
CA TRP A 43 2.52 3.21 -3.11
C TRP A 43 1.86 3.98 -4.24
N GLY A 44 2.51 4.01 -5.41
CA GLY A 44 1.94 4.54 -6.65
C GLY A 44 1.62 3.41 -7.63
N SER A 45 1.60 3.74 -8.92
CA SER A 45 1.42 2.75 -9.98
C SER A 45 2.62 1.80 -10.17
N THR A 46 3.80 2.17 -9.66
CA THR A 46 5.06 1.43 -9.85
C THR A 46 5.85 1.48 -8.55
N ASN A 47 6.13 0.32 -7.94
CA ASN A 47 6.68 0.24 -6.58
C ASN A 47 7.84 -0.76 -6.52
N TYR A 48 8.98 -0.34 -6.00
CA TYR A 48 10.10 -1.25 -5.75
C TYR A 48 9.83 -2.08 -4.49
N VAL A 49 10.13 -3.38 -4.55
CA VAL A 49 10.07 -4.30 -3.41
C VAL A 49 11.33 -5.17 -3.38
N ARG A 50 11.79 -5.49 -2.17
CA ARG A 50 12.87 -6.46 -1.91
C ARG A 50 12.42 -7.41 -0.81
N LEU A 51 12.26 -8.69 -1.14
CA LEU A 51 11.73 -9.72 -0.27
C LEU A 51 12.80 -10.75 0.05
N GLU A 52 13.16 -10.86 1.33
CA GLU A 52 14.23 -11.72 1.83
C GLU A 52 13.65 -12.91 2.59
N PRO A 53 13.86 -14.15 2.13
CA PRO A 53 13.43 -15.34 2.85
C PRO A 53 13.96 -15.34 4.30
N GLY A 54 13.11 -15.72 5.25
CA GLY A 54 13.45 -15.76 6.68
C GLY A 54 13.33 -14.41 7.42
N ARG A 55 13.29 -13.27 6.72
CA ARG A 55 13.06 -11.95 7.32
C ARG A 55 11.74 -11.33 6.87
N THR A 56 11.57 -11.14 5.57
CA THR A 56 10.37 -10.57 4.95
C THR A 56 10.04 -11.35 3.67
N PRO A 57 9.50 -12.58 3.79
CA PRO A 57 9.21 -13.42 2.62
C PRO A 57 8.03 -12.89 1.78
N ALA A 58 7.18 -12.06 2.37
CA ALA A 58 6.03 -11.45 1.72
C ALA A 58 5.71 -10.10 2.36
N HIS A 59 4.90 -9.30 1.66
CA HIS A 59 4.22 -8.12 2.17
C HIS A 59 2.70 -8.33 2.09
N VAL A 60 2.01 -8.20 3.22
CA VAL A 60 0.55 -8.26 3.31
C VAL A 60 0.03 -6.86 3.50
N LEU A 61 -0.22 -6.21 2.36
CA LEU A 61 -0.52 -4.78 2.31
C LEU A 61 -2.01 -4.52 2.48
N HIS A 62 -2.35 -3.77 3.51
CA HIS A 62 -3.67 -3.22 3.76
C HIS A 62 -3.71 -1.76 3.31
N VAL A 63 -4.58 -1.45 2.35
CA VAL A 63 -4.79 -0.08 1.87
C VAL A 63 -5.52 0.73 2.93
N GLN A 64 -4.86 1.76 3.45
CA GLN A 64 -5.48 2.71 4.36
C GLN A 64 -6.29 3.70 3.52
N ARG A 65 -7.61 3.69 3.70
CA ARG A 65 -8.45 4.72 3.10
C ARG A 65 -8.21 6.03 3.84
N SER A 66 -7.72 7.04 3.14
CA SER A 66 -7.76 8.42 3.61
C SER A 66 -9.22 8.78 3.85
N SER A 67 -9.67 8.79 5.10
CA SER A 67 -10.97 9.34 5.46
C SER A 67 -10.87 10.85 5.29
N THR A 68 -11.09 11.36 4.08
CA THR A 68 -11.50 12.75 3.91
C THR A 68 -12.93 12.84 4.42
N SER A 69 -13.09 12.92 5.74
CA SER A 69 -14.34 13.35 6.34
C SER A 69 -14.59 14.78 5.87
N PRO A 70 -15.69 15.10 5.17
CA PRO A 70 -16.07 16.48 4.94
C PRO A 70 -16.55 17.03 6.29
N GLN A 71 -15.62 17.59 7.06
CA GLN A 71 -15.93 18.45 8.18
C GLN A 71 -16.51 19.77 7.65
N ILE A 72 -17.80 19.74 7.31
CA ILE A 72 -18.60 20.95 7.08
C ILE A 72 -19.31 21.25 8.39
N GLY A 73 -18.75 22.20 9.14
CA GLY A 73 -19.32 22.72 10.36
C GLY A 73 -20.67 23.38 10.12
N GLY A 74 -21.67 23.03 10.93
CA GLY A 74 -22.87 23.83 11.11
C GLY A 74 -22.62 24.89 12.19
N PRO A 75 -23.06 26.15 12.01
CA PRO A 75 -22.92 27.17 13.04
C PRO A 75 -23.88 26.90 14.21
N PRO A 76 -23.53 27.25 15.46
CA PRO A 76 -24.52 27.29 16.53
C PRO A 76 -25.48 28.45 16.25
N ALA A 77 -26.76 28.14 16.07
CA ALA A 77 -27.83 29.14 16.04
C ALA A 77 -28.11 29.66 17.48
N PRO A 78 -28.47 30.94 17.64
CA PRO A 78 -28.66 31.59 18.95
C PRO A 78 -29.88 31.08 19.72
#